data_AF-A0A2G6TEZ3-F1
#
_entry.id   AF-A0A2G6TEZ3-F1
#
_cell.length_a   1.000
_cell.length_b   1.000
_cell.length_c   1.000
_cell.angle_alpha   90.00
_cell.angle_beta   90.00
_cell.angle_gamma   90.00
#
_symmetry.space_group_name_H-M   'P 1'
#
loop_
_entity.id
_entity.type
_entity.pdbx_description
1 polymer ?
#
loop_
_entity_poly.entity_id
_entity_poly.type
_entity_poly.pdbx_seq_one_letter_code
_entity_poly.pdbx_strand_id
1 'polypeptide(L)'
;MIKKFIYLEWKAFTRSASFGKSVAMKIVIGFFMIYFSLLFIAGGVGVFYILKEMKLEPFETINKFLIYYFMFDLIIRLLLQAIPVLNIRPLLVLPFKKPTIVHFSLGKTALSFFNWIHALFFVPFSIVLVLEGYSLTGVILWNLAIIALIYINNFLNIILSNIDKLFVVFLAVVVSLAAAQYYKLFDITTFTKPVFQGFYNTSWIFLIPILLLAGLYAFTFEYFKNNLFLDAGLSKKEDIATTEDLSWLNQFGTLGTFLKNDIKLIKRNKRSKTTIVMSVVFLFYGLIFFGNMHQPPVMQIFAGIFVSGGFLFVFGQFVPSWDSSYYQLMMTQNIPYRGYITSKWWLIVIATLVSTILASFYLFYGWQTYLIIVVGAIYNIGVNSHLVLLGGAFTKTPIDLSNAGGAFGDKKAFNVNSMLLSLPKIFLPLILYWVGLHFGDKTIGLVLVAGAGVLGFIFKDKVFSLIEKRYKIEKYSTISAYKQKN
;
A
#
# COMPACT_ATOMS: atom_id res chain seq x y z
N MET A 1 8.83 7.80 33.08
CA MET A 1 7.70 7.16 32.37
C MET A 1 8.03 6.73 30.94
N ILE A 2 8.60 7.59 30.08
CA ILE A 2 9.00 7.25 28.69
C ILE A 2 9.90 6.00 28.61
N LYS A 3 10.89 5.88 29.51
CA LYS A 3 11.76 4.68 29.63
C LYS A 3 10.96 3.37 29.81
N LYS A 4 9.85 3.40 30.56
CA LYS A 4 9.00 2.23 30.83
C LYS A 4 8.19 1.84 29.58
N PHE A 5 7.76 2.82 28.77
CA PHE A 5 7.13 2.54 27.47
C PHE A 5 8.11 1.90 26.48
N ILE A 6 9.33 2.44 26.35
CA ILE A 6 10.38 1.88 25.49
C ILE A 6 10.70 0.43 25.91
N TYR A 7 10.79 0.17 27.22
CA TYR A 7 11.00 -1.17 27.75
C TYR A 7 9.87 -2.15 27.40
N LEU A 8 8.60 -1.72 27.51
CA LEU A 8 7.45 -2.54 27.14
C LEU A 8 7.43 -2.85 25.63
N GLU A 9 7.78 -1.88 24.78
CA GLU A 9 7.90 -2.11 23.32
C GLU A 9 9.02 -3.10 23.00
N TRP A 10 10.16 -2.98 23.66
CA TRP A 10 11.27 -3.91 23.48
C TRP A 10 10.89 -5.34 23.90
N LYS A 11 10.18 -5.49 25.03
CA LYS A 11 9.64 -6.78 25.46
C LYS A 11 8.60 -7.33 24.49
N ALA A 12 7.70 -6.49 23.97
CA ALA A 12 6.70 -6.91 22.99
C ALA A 12 7.35 -7.37 21.67
N PHE A 13 8.40 -6.68 21.24
CA PHE A 13 9.16 -7.05 20.04
C PHE A 13 9.89 -8.39 20.23
N THR A 14 10.67 -8.53 21.31
CA THR A 14 11.49 -9.74 21.58
C THR A 14 10.66 -10.98 21.89
N ARG A 15 9.49 -10.82 22.50
CA ARG A 15 8.58 -11.93 22.83
C ARG A 15 7.57 -12.26 21.72
N SER A 16 7.64 -11.58 20.58
CA SER A 16 6.74 -11.89 19.46
C SER A 16 7.08 -13.27 18.87
N ALA A 17 6.07 -14.12 18.65
CA ALA A 17 6.25 -15.46 18.06
C ALA A 17 6.85 -15.42 16.63
N SER A 18 6.81 -14.25 15.99
CA SER A 18 7.41 -13.98 14.68
C SER A 18 8.77 -13.27 14.77
N PHE A 19 9.47 -13.32 15.90
CA PHE A 19 10.73 -12.58 16.12
C PHE A 19 11.75 -12.77 14.98
N GLY A 20 12.01 -14.00 14.53
CA GLY A 20 12.95 -14.23 13.42
C GLY A 20 12.51 -13.59 12.10
N LYS A 21 11.22 -13.68 11.74
CA LYS A 21 10.66 -13.02 10.55
C LYS A 21 10.65 -11.50 10.68
N SER A 22 10.39 -10.99 11.88
CA SER A 22 10.39 -9.55 12.16
C SER A 22 11.80 -8.96 12.20
N VAL A 23 12.83 -9.75 12.51
CA VAL A 23 14.25 -9.37 12.37
C VAL A 23 14.64 -9.28 10.90
N ALA A 24 14.35 -10.28 10.06
CA ALA A 24 14.66 -10.21 8.62
C ALA A 24 13.98 -9.01 7.94
N MET A 25 12.69 -8.77 8.25
CA MET A 25 11.97 -7.59 7.75
C MET A 25 12.61 -6.28 8.23
N LYS A 26 13.05 -6.21 9.49
CA LYS A 26 13.75 -5.04 10.02
C LYS A 26 15.11 -4.81 9.37
N ILE A 27 15.83 -5.87 8.99
CA ILE A 27 17.09 -5.75 8.24
C ILE A 27 16.82 -5.16 6.86
N VAL A 28 15.80 -5.66 6.14
CA VAL A 28 15.42 -5.11 4.83
C VAL A 28 14.98 -3.64 4.94
N ILE A 29 14.13 -3.32 5.93
CA ILE A 29 13.73 -1.92 6.20
C ILE A 29 14.96 -1.07 6.54
N GLY A 30 15.88 -1.58 7.37
CA GLY A 30 17.12 -0.91 7.73
C GLY A 30 18.02 -0.64 6.52
N PHE A 31 18.14 -1.60 5.60
CA PHE A 31 18.86 -1.42 4.34
C PHE A 31 18.25 -0.30 3.50
N PHE A 32 16.92 -0.31 3.30
CA PHE A 32 16.24 0.78 2.60
C PHE A 32 16.41 2.12 3.31
N MET A 33 16.32 2.16 4.64
CA MET A 33 16.55 3.38 5.42
C MET A 33 17.95 3.94 5.16
N ILE A 34 19.00 3.10 5.20
CA ILE A 34 20.38 3.51 4.92
C ILE A 34 20.51 3.98 3.47
N TYR A 35 20.00 3.21 2.51
CA TYR A 35 20.03 3.55 1.09
C TYR A 35 19.40 4.92 0.81
N PHE A 36 18.17 5.15 1.29
CA PHE A 36 17.51 6.45 1.14
C PHE A 36 18.20 7.55 1.93
N SER A 37 18.79 7.25 3.08
CA SER A 37 19.57 8.23 3.85
C SER A 37 20.77 8.73 3.04
N LEU A 38 21.52 7.83 2.41
CA LEU A 38 22.64 8.19 1.54
C LEU A 38 22.18 9.02 0.34
N LEU A 39 21.07 8.65 -0.30
CA LEU A 39 20.49 9.42 -1.41
C LEU A 39 20.08 10.84 -1.00
N PHE A 40 19.47 11.00 0.18
CA PHE A 40 19.06 12.32 0.66
C PHE A 40 20.26 13.21 0.98
N ILE A 41 21.31 12.64 1.59
CA ILE A 41 22.57 13.37 1.85
C ILE A 41 23.22 13.78 0.53
N ALA A 42 23.39 12.83 -0.40
CA ALA A 42 23.98 13.08 -1.71
C ALA A 42 23.16 14.12 -2.49
N GLY A 43 21.83 14.04 -2.44
CA GLY A 43 20.93 15.02 -3.04
C GLY A 43 21.05 16.40 -2.39
N GLY A 44 21.13 16.46 -1.06
CA GLY A 44 21.29 17.72 -0.34
C GLY A 44 22.56 18.47 -0.74
N VAL A 45 23.65 17.76 -1.00
CA VAL A 45 24.89 18.37 -1.50
C VAL A 45 24.84 18.62 -3.01
N GLY A 46 24.42 17.63 -3.79
CA GLY A 46 24.56 17.62 -5.25
C GLY A 46 23.55 18.50 -5.99
N VAL A 47 22.31 18.64 -5.48
CA VAL A 47 21.24 19.36 -6.21
C VAL A 47 21.61 20.83 -6.45
N PHE A 48 22.34 21.46 -5.53
CA PHE A 48 22.79 22.84 -5.72
C PHE A 48 23.66 22.98 -6.99
N TYR A 49 24.68 22.12 -7.13
CA TYR A 49 25.61 22.16 -8.26
C TYR A 49 24.94 21.73 -9.58
N ILE A 50 24.09 20.70 -9.54
CA ILE A 50 23.33 20.25 -10.71
C ILE A 50 22.46 21.40 -11.27
N LEU A 51 21.78 22.14 -10.39
CA LEU A 51 20.96 23.28 -10.82
C LEU A 51 21.82 24.41 -11.41
N LYS A 52 23.00 24.65 -10.85
CA LYS A 52 23.97 25.63 -11.37
C LYS A 52 24.48 25.24 -12.76
N GLU A 53 24.78 23.96 -13.00
CA GLU A 53 25.15 23.43 -14.33
C GLU A 53 24.02 23.58 -15.35
N MET A 54 22.78 23.40 -14.91
CA MET A 54 21.58 23.62 -15.73
C MET A 54 21.26 25.12 -15.96
N LYS A 55 22.11 26.03 -15.48
CA LYS A 55 21.93 27.50 -15.56
C LYS A 55 20.66 27.99 -14.87
N LEU A 56 20.26 27.33 -13.79
CA LEU A 56 19.13 27.72 -12.95
C LEU A 56 19.63 28.26 -11.61
N GLU A 57 18.92 29.23 -11.05
CA GLU A 57 19.17 29.73 -9.69
C GLU A 57 18.79 28.65 -8.66
N PRO A 58 19.77 28.03 -7.94
CA PRO A 58 19.49 26.82 -7.18
C PRO A 58 18.49 27.02 -6.04
N PHE A 59 18.68 28.08 -5.25
CA PHE A 59 17.84 28.35 -4.09
C PHE A 59 16.40 28.72 -4.48
N GLU A 60 16.25 29.58 -5.49
CA GLU A 60 14.93 29.94 -6.01
C GLU A 60 14.19 28.76 -6.62
N THR A 61 14.93 27.88 -7.31
CA THR A 61 14.36 26.68 -7.93
C THR A 61 13.88 25.70 -6.86
N ILE A 62 14.67 25.47 -5.82
CA ILE A 62 14.24 24.66 -4.66
C ILE A 62 12.96 25.25 -4.05
N ASN A 63 12.94 26.56 -3.78
CA ASN A 63 11.76 27.22 -3.23
C ASN A 63 10.53 27.11 -4.16
N LYS A 64 10.72 27.11 -5.48
CA LYS A 64 9.63 26.88 -6.42
C LYS A 64 9.02 25.47 -6.27
N PHE A 65 9.85 24.45 -6.10
CA PHE A 65 9.40 23.05 -6.04
C PHE A 65 9.05 22.53 -4.64
N LEU A 66 9.33 23.28 -3.57
CA LEU A 66 9.04 22.88 -2.18
C LEU A 66 7.58 22.51 -1.94
N ILE A 67 6.61 23.18 -2.58
CA ILE A 67 5.18 22.83 -2.42
C ILE A 67 4.89 21.40 -2.86
N TYR A 68 5.49 20.95 -3.97
CA TYR A 68 5.33 19.59 -4.45
C TYR A 68 6.03 18.59 -3.55
N TYR A 69 7.20 18.96 -3.01
CA TYR A 69 7.91 18.15 -2.03
C TYR A 69 7.03 17.86 -0.81
N PHE A 70 6.41 18.90 -0.21
CA PHE A 70 5.54 18.73 0.95
C PHE A 70 4.23 18.00 0.61
N MET A 71 3.65 18.24 -0.57
CA MET A 71 2.46 17.50 -1.01
C MET A 71 2.77 16.01 -1.19
N PHE A 72 3.88 15.69 -1.85
CA PHE A 72 4.30 14.32 -2.10
C PHE A 72 4.69 13.61 -0.80
N ASP A 73 5.38 14.30 0.11
CA ASP A 73 5.65 13.82 1.46
C ASP A 73 4.35 13.45 2.20
N LEU A 74 3.36 14.35 2.20
CA LEU A 74 2.07 14.09 2.85
C LEU A 74 1.34 12.88 2.23
N ILE A 75 1.33 12.76 0.90
CA ILE A 75 0.76 11.59 0.19
C ILE A 75 1.49 10.30 0.59
N ILE A 76 2.82 10.30 0.57
CA ILE A 76 3.62 9.13 1.00
C ILE A 76 3.29 8.76 2.44
N ARG A 77 3.16 9.73 3.34
CA ARG A 77 2.82 9.47 4.74
C ARG A 77 1.43 8.86 4.90
N LEU A 78 0.44 9.38 4.17
CA LEU A 78 -0.91 8.83 4.17
C LEU A 78 -0.95 7.37 3.69
N LEU A 79 -0.07 7.00 2.76
CA LEU A 79 0.00 5.64 2.21
C LEU A 79 0.84 4.69 3.06
N LEU A 80 1.97 5.16 3.61
CA LEU A 80 3.01 4.29 4.18
C LEU A 80 3.22 4.47 5.70
N GLN A 81 2.92 5.64 6.27
CA GLN A 81 3.17 5.92 7.69
C GLN A 81 1.99 5.43 8.56
N ALA A 82 2.12 4.22 9.10
CA ALA A 82 1.15 3.70 10.07
C ALA A 82 1.13 4.52 11.37
N ILE A 83 -0.05 4.97 11.80
CA ILE A 83 -0.22 5.82 12.99
C ILE A 83 -0.17 4.96 14.27
N PRO A 84 0.64 5.32 15.29
CA PRO A 84 0.84 4.52 16.50
C PRO A 84 -0.40 4.29 17.38
N VAL A 85 -1.47 5.07 17.16
CA VAL A 85 -2.66 5.14 18.02
C VAL A 85 -3.35 3.78 18.16
N LEU A 86 -3.28 2.90 17.17
CA LEU A 86 -3.91 1.57 17.24
C LEU A 86 -3.33 0.67 18.35
N ASN A 87 -2.09 0.92 18.79
CA ASN A 87 -1.40 0.12 19.81
C ASN A 87 -1.49 0.69 21.24
N ILE A 88 -2.25 1.77 21.48
CA ILE A 88 -2.33 2.39 22.83
C ILE A 88 -3.40 1.76 23.72
N ARG A 89 -4.26 0.88 23.19
CA ARG A 89 -5.33 0.22 23.97
C ARG A 89 -4.83 -0.53 25.22
N PRO A 90 -3.73 -1.31 25.14
CA PRO A 90 -3.19 -1.99 26.33
C PRO A 90 -2.66 -1.01 27.39
N LEU A 91 -2.42 0.25 27.04
CA LEU A 91 -1.98 1.29 27.97
C LEU A 91 -3.14 1.94 28.72
N LEU A 92 -4.37 1.85 28.19
CA LEU A 92 -5.57 2.42 28.81
C LEU A 92 -6.06 1.64 30.03
N VAL A 93 -5.75 0.35 30.11
CA VAL A 93 -6.05 -0.50 31.28
C VAL A 93 -5.00 -0.39 32.39
N LEU A 94 -3.87 0.26 32.09
CA LEU A 94 -2.81 0.51 33.05
C LEU A 94 -3.04 1.87 33.73
N PRO A 95 -2.49 2.11 34.93
CA PRO A 95 -2.70 3.36 35.69
C PRO A 95 -1.89 4.54 35.10
N PHE A 96 -2.02 4.79 33.79
CA PHE A 96 -1.45 5.92 33.08
C PHE A 96 -2.52 6.98 32.82
N LYS A 97 -2.18 8.25 33.05
CA LYS A 97 -3.07 9.38 32.72
C LYS A 97 -3.23 9.47 31.19
N LYS A 98 -4.46 9.69 30.70
CA LYS A 98 -4.77 9.86 29.26
C LYS A 98 -3.85 10.88 28.56
N PRO A 99 -3.59 12.10 29.10
CA PRO A 99 -2.65 13.06 28.51
C PRO A 99 -1.26 12.48 28.25
N THR A 100 -0.73 11.69 29.19
CA THR A 100 0.59 11.07 29.07
C THR A 100 0.66 10.08 27.91
N ILE A 101 -0.42 9.31 27.71
CA ILE A 101 -0.53 8.34 26.61
C ILE A 101 -0.58 9.09 25.27
N VAL A 102 -1.36 10.18 25.19
CA VAL A 102 -1.46 11.00 23.96
C VAL A 102 -0.13 11.66 23.63
N HIS A 103 0.53 12.32 24.59
CA HIS A 103 1.85 12.93 24.37
C HIS A 103 2.90 11.89 23.94
N PHE A 104 2.88 10.70 24.55
CA PHE A 104 3.77 9.62 24.15
C PHE A 104 3.51 9.16 22.71
N SER A 105 2.23 9.01 22.33
CA SER A 105 1.84 8.61 20.97
C SER A 105 2.24 9.65 19.92
N LEU A 106 1.98 10.93 20.18
CA LEU A 106 2.37 12.04 19.30
C LEU A 106 3.90 12.24 19.24
N GLY A 107 4.60 12.10 20.38
CA GLY A 107 6.06 12.15 20.41
C GLY A 107 6.69 11.01 19.61
N LYS A 108 6.08 9.83 19.61
CA LYS A 108 6.51 8.70 18.79
C LYS A 108 6.37 8.97 17.30
N THR A 109 5.31 9.66 16.85
CA THR A 109 5.21 10.05 15.44
C THR A 109 6.24 11.11 15.10
N ALA A 110 6.49 12.07 15.98
CA ALA A 110 7.52 13.10 15.80
C ALA A 110 8.92 12.49 15.57
N LEU A 111 9.28 11.42 16.28
CA LEU A 111 10.57 10.73 16.13
C LEU A 111 10.61 9.66 15.01
N SER A 112 9.57 9.58 14.18
CA SER A 112 9.49 8.63 13.06
C SER A 112 10.59 8.87 12.01
N PHE A 113 10.99 7.80 11.32
CA PHE A 113 11.89 7.88 10.15
C PHE A 113 11.45 8.92 9.12
N PHE A 114 10.14 8.97 8.89
CA PHE A 114 9.54 9.91 7.96
C PHE A 114 9.85 11.37 8.32
N ASN A 115 10.09 11.75 9.57
CA ASN A 115 10.40 13.15 9.90
C ASN A 115 11.90 13.46 9.80
N TRP A 116 12.75 12.60 10.35
CA TRP A 116 14.17 12.91 10.41
C TRP A 116 14.89 12.69 9.08
N ILE A 117 14.35 11.87 8.17
CA ILE A 117 14.92 11.68 6.82
C ILE A 117 15.06 13.00 6.06
N HIS A 118 14.11 13.94 6.21
CA HIS A 118 14.17 15.23 5.54
C HIS A 118 15.36 16.08 6.00
N ALA A 119 15.75 15.96 7.27
CA ALA A 119 16.92 16.66 7.79
C ALA A 119 18.20 16.24 7.06
N LEU A 120 18.27 14.98 6.59
CA LEU A 120 19.40 14.49 5.79
C LEU A 120 19.53 15.17 4.42
N PHE A 121 18.47 15.79 3.91
CA PHE A 121 18.54 16.60 2.69
C PHE A 121 18.75 18.08 3.01
N PHE A 122 17.90 18.65 3.87
CA PHE A 122 17.89 20.09 4.12
C PHE A 122 19.08 20.59 4.92
N VAL A 123 19.66 19.77 5.81
CA VAL A 123 20.86 20.18 6.55
C VAL A 123 22.09 20.25 5.64
N PRO A 124 22.45 19.21 4.86
CA PRO A 124 23.53 19.33 3.88
C PRO A 124 23.31 20.44 2.85
N PHE A 125 22.07 20.60 2.35
CA PHE A 125 21.74 21.68 1.43
C PHE A 125 21.96 23.06 2.06
N SER A 126 21.54 23.26 3.31
CA SER A 126 21.77 24.50 4.06
C SER A 126 23.27 24.80 4.22
N ILE A 127 24.09 23.77 4.47
CA ILE A 127 25.55 23.93 4.55
C ILE A 127 26.10 24.40 3.20
N VAL A 128 25.68 23.78 2.08
CA VAL A 128 26.12 24.20 0.74
C VAL A 128 25.72 25.63 0.43
N LEU A 129 24.49 26.04 0.77
CA LEU A 129 24.07 27.44 0.60
C LEU A 129 25.01 28.41 1.32
N VAL A 130 25.36 28.13 2.58
CA VAL A 130 26.27 29.00 3.35
C VAL A 130 27.67 29.03 2.73
N LEU A 131 28.19 27.89 2.26
CA LEU A 131 29.49 27.81 1.58
C LEU A 131 29.52 28.61 0.26
N GLU A 132 28.40 28.65 -0.45
CA GLU A 132 28.24 29.36 -1.72
C GLU A 132 27.81 30.83 -1.54
N GLY A 133 27.93 31.38 -0.32
CA GLY A 133 27.80 32.81 -0.05
C GLY A 133 26.41 33.28 0.39
N TYR A 134 25.46 32.38 0.67
CA TYR A 134 24.17 32.76 1.25
C TYR A 134 24.32 33.14 2.73
N SER A 135 23.47 34.06 3.19
CA SER A 135 23.50 34.56 4.58
C SER A 135 23.16 33.46 5.58
N LEU A 136 24.02 33.26 6.58
CA LEU A 136 23.84 32.23 7.60
C LEU A 136 22.49 32.38 8.33
N THR A 137 22.14 33.61 8.71
CA THR A 137 20.87 33.91 9.40
C THR A 137 19.68 33.54 8.54
N GLY A 138 19.64 33.96 7.27
CA GLY A 138 18.54 33.65 6.35
C GLY A 138 18.39 32.15 6.14
N VAL A 139 19.50 31.41 5.99
CA VAL A 139 19.47 29.95 5.85
C VAL A 139 18.90 29.27 7.10
N ILE A 140 19.29 29.71 8.29
CA ILE A 140 18.77 29.15 9.56
C ILE A 140 17.26 29.39 9.67
N LEU A 141 16.79 30.61 9.40
CA LEU A 141 15.36 30.94 9.46
C LEU A 141 14.54 30.13 8.46
N TRP A 142 15.04 30.00 7.24
CA TRP A 142 14.45 29.16 6.21
C TRP A 142 14.38 27.69 6.67
N ASN A 143 15.48 27.14 7.17
CA ASN A 143 15.52 25.74 7.62
C ASN A 143 14.58 25.48 8.81
N LEU A 144 14.44 26.42 9.75
CA LEU A 144 13.47 26.33 10.85
C LEU A 144 12.02 26.28 10.33
N ALA A 145 11.68 27.10 9.33
CA ALA A 145 10.37 27.06 8.70
C ALA A 145 10.12 25.71 8.00
N ILE A 146 11.11 25.17 7.28
CA ILE A 146 11.03 23.86 6.64
C ILE A 146 10.81 22.74 7.65
N ILE A 147 11.55 22.75 8.76
CA ILE A 147 11.35 21.80 9.87
C ILE A 147 9.92 21.89 10.41
N ALA A 148 9.41 23.11 10.62
CA ALA A 148 8.05 23.29 11.09
C ALA A 148 7.01 22.72 10.10
N LEU A 149 7.19 22.92 8.79
CA LEU A 149 6.33 22.36 7.74
C LEU A 149 6.36 20.83 7.69
N ILE A 150 7.52 20.20 7.88
CA ILE A 150 7.65 18.74 7.99
C ILE A 150 6.80 18.21 9.15
N TYR A 151 6.86 18.85 10.32
CA TYR A 151 6.06 18.44 11.46
C TYR A 151 4.57 18.76 11.29
N ILE A 152 4.22 19.83 10.57
CA ILE A 152 2.84 20.10 10.14
C ILE A 152 2.33 18.92 9.31
N ASN A 153 3.09 18.45 8.32
CA ASN A 153 2.74 17.28 7.52
C ASN A 153 2.54 16.01 8.38
N ASN A 154 3.40 15.80 9.38
CA ASN A 154 3.24 14.69 10.32
C ASN A 154 1.91 14.74 11.08
N PHE A 155 1.51 15.90 11.59
CA PHE A 155 0.23 16.05 12.31
C PHE A 155 -0.99 16.05 11.36
N LEU A 156 -0.86 16.64 10.17
CA LEU A 156 -1.88 16.55 9.12
C LEU A 156 -2.14 15.10 8.71
N ASN A 157 -1.08 14.30 8.52
CA ASN A 157 -1.21 12.87 8.24
C ASN A 157 -2.05 12.17 9.33
N ILE A 158 -1.80 12.50 10.60
CA ILE A 158 -2.56 11.93 11.71
C ILE A 158 -4.04 12.33 11.63
N ILE A 159 -4.35 13.61 11.46
CA ILE A 159 -5.74 14.11 11.44
C ILE A 159 -6.50 13.57 10.22
N LEU A 160 -5.91 13.69 9.02
CA LEU A 160 -6.53 13.26 7.77
C LEU A 160 -6.83 11.75 7.78
N SER A 161 -5.95 10.95 8.37
CA SER A 161 -6.18 9.50 8.48
C SER A 161 -7.29 9.11 9.47
N ASN A 162 -7.68 10.01 10.39
CA ASN A 162 -8.70 9.72 11.41
C ASN A 162 -10.05 10.41 11.13
N ILE A 163 -10.10 11.44 10.29
CA ILE A 163 -11.32 12.20 9.98
C ILE A 163 -11.65 12.08 8.48
N ASP A 164 -12.49 11.09 8.13
CA ASP A 164 -12.87 10.77 6.74
C ASP A 164 -13.35 12.01 5.96
N LYS A 165 -14.15 12.89 6.57
CA LYS A 165 -14.65 14.13 5.92
C LYS A 165 -13.51 15.07 5.53
N LEU A 166 -12.51 15.25 6.41
CA LEU A 166 -11.35 16.10 6.11
C LEU A 166 -10.47 15.47 5.03
N PHE A 167 -10.33 14.14 5.04
CA PHE A 167 -9.61 13.43 3.98
C PHE A 167 -10.24 13.64 2.60
N VAL A 168 -11.56 13.50 2.49
CA VAL A 168 -12.28 13.71 1.22
C VAL A 168 -12.15 15.15 0.74
N VAL A 169 -12.30 16.14 1.65
CA VAL A 169 -12.11 17.56 1.31
C VAL A 169 -10.67 17.83 0.86
N PHE A 170 -9.68 17.32 1.57
CA PHE A 170 -8.27 17.43 1.19
C PHE A 170 -8.01 16.85 -0.20
N LEU A 171 -8.50 15.63 -0.47
CA LEU A 171 -8.33 14.98 -1.77
C LEU A 171 -8.99 15.78 -2.89
N ALA A 172 -10.20 16.29 -2.66
CA ALA A 172 -10.91 17.13 -3.63
C ALA A 172 -10.13 18.42 -3.95
N VAL A 173 -9.55 19.07 -2.95
CA VAL A 173 -8.71 20.27 -3.13
C VAL A 173 -7.45 19.94 -3.93
N VAL A 174 -6.72 18.87 -3.56
CA VAL A 174 -5.48 18.47 -4.26
C VAL A 174 -5.75 18.12 -5.72
N VAL A 175 -6.80 17.33 -5.98
CA VAL A 175 -7.19 16.96 -7.36
C VAL A 175 -7.60 18.18 -8.16
N SER A 176 -8.36 19.11 -7.57
CA SER A 176 -8.77 20.35 -8.23
C SER A 176 -7.59 21.24 -8.57
N LEU A 177 -6.64 21.40 -7.65
CA LEU A 177 -5.41 22.16 -7.88
C LEU A 177 -4.52 21.52 -8.95
N ALA A 178 -4.37 20.20 -8.91
CA ALA A 178 -3.61 19.46 -9.91
C ALA A 178 -4.25 19.56 -11.30
N ALA A 179 -5.58 19.46 -11.39
CA ALA A 179 -6.32 19.63 -12.63
C ALA A 179 -6.20 21.06 -13.17
N ALA A 180 -6.41 22.06 -12.31
CA ALA A 180 -6.26 23.48 -12.67
C ALA A 180 -4.85 23.78 -13.21
N GLN A 181 -3.82 23.19 -12.60
CA GLN A 181 -2.45 23.34 -13.08
C GLN A 181 -2.18 22.57 -14.38
N TYR A 182 -2.72 21.36 -14.54
CA TYR A 182 -2.59 20.58 -15.77
C TYR A 182 -3.21 21.31 -16.98
N TYR A 183 -4.38 21.90 -16.79
CA TYR A 183 -5.04 22.73 -17.81
C TYR A 183 -4.47 24.15 -17.92
N LYS A 184 -3.37 24.45 -17.21
CA LYS A 184 -2.69 25.76 -17.20
C LYS A 184 -3.60 26.93 -16.78
N LEU A 185 -4.67 26.66 -16.04
CA LEU A 185 -5.59 27.66 -15.50
C LEU A 185 -5.01 28.35 -14.26
N PHE A 186 -4.17 27.65 -13.49
CA PHE A 186 -3.60 28.14 -12.24
C PHE A 186 -2.26 27.47 -11.93
N ASP A 187 -1.21 28.25 -11.62
CA ASP A 187 0.08 27.71 -11.16
C ASP A 187 0.29 28.05 -9.68
N ILE A 188 0.27 27.01 -8.84
CA ILE A 188 0.44 27.14 -7.38
C ILE A 188 1.83 27.67 -7.00
N THR A 189 2.85 27.40 -7.82
CA THR A 189 4.23 27.78 -7.52
C THR A 189 4.43 29.29 -7.51
N THR A 190 3.63 30.02 -8.29
CA THR A 190 3.62 31.48 -8.32
C THR A 190 3.24 32.11 -6.97
N PHE A 191 2.39 31.44 -6.20
CA PHE A 191 1.95 31.90 -4.89
C PHE A 191 2.82 31.36 -3.75
N THR A 192 3.30 30.12 -3.87
CA THR A 192 4.07 29.48 -2.80
C THR A 192 5.55 29.86 -2.84
N LYS A 193 6.15 30.07 -4.03
CA LYS A 193 7.57 30.46 -4.16
C LYS A 193 7.89 31.73 -3.34
N PRO A 194 7.12 32.84 -3.43
CA PRO A 194 7.39 34.03 -2.62
C PRO A 194 7.30 33.77 -1.11
N VAL A 195 6.40 32.90 -0.66
CA VAL A 195 6.28 32.53 0.76
C VAL A 195 7.54 31.80 1.23
N PHE A 196 8.00 30.81 0.47
CA PHE A 196 9.21 30.06 0.81
C PHE A 196 10.47 30.93 0.76
N GLN A 197 10.58 31.81 -0.23
CA GLN A 197 11.66 32.79 -0.32
C GLN A 197 11.60 33.78 0.86
N GLY A 198 10.38 34.15 1.29
CA GLY A 198 10.13 35.03 2.42
C GLY A 198 10.68 34.50 3.75
N PHE A 199 10.80 33.18 3.92
CA PHE A 199 11.43 32.59 5.12
C PHE A 199 12.92 32.90 5.22
N TYR A 200 13.59 33.10 4.08
CA TYR A 200 15.01 33.48 4.02
C TYR A 200 15.18 34.99 4.02
N ASN A 201 14.38 35.71 3.22
CA ASN A 201 14.52 37.15 3.02
C ASN A 201 14.05 37.99 4.23
N THR A 202 13.28 37.43 5.15
CA THR A 202 12.58 38.19 6.20
C THR A 202 12.77 37.56 7.56
N SER A 203 12.95 38.39 8.59
CA SER A 203 13.27 37.92 9.95
C SER A 203 12.07 37.35 10.73
N TRP A 204 10.85 37.38 10.21
CA TRP A 204 9.65 37.01 10.98
C TRP A 204 8.71 36.02 10.28
N ILE A 205 8.73 35.91 8.94
CA ILE A 205 7.79 35.06 8.19
C ILE A 205 7.95 33.57 8.60
N PHE A 206 9.15 33.14 8.97
CA PHE A 206 9.41 31.79 9.48
C PHE A 206 8.61 31.43 10.75
N LEU A 207 8.13 32.43 11.51
CA LEU A 207 7.30 32.21 12.70
C LEU A 207 5.89 31.71 12.35
N ILE A 208 5.38 32.03 11.17
CA ILE A 208 4.04 31.61 10.72
C ILE A 208 3.90 30.07 10.75
N PRO A 209 4.76 29.27 10.09
CA PRO A 209 4.67 27.82 10.17
C PRO A 209 4.94 27.27 11.59
N ILE A 210 5.74 27.95 12.41
CA ILE A 210 5.98 27.54 13.81
C ILE A 210 4.70 27.70 14.66
N LEU A 211 4.00 28.84 14.54
CA LEU A 211 2.74 29.07 15.24
C LEU A 211 1.64 28.12 14.74
N LEU A 212 1.58 27.89 13.42
CA LEU A 212 0.66 26.91 12.84
C LEU A 212 0.93 25.49 13.35
N LEU A 213 2.20 25.10 13.48
CA LEU A 213 2.59 23.82 14.07
C LEU A 213 2.12 23.70 15.52
N ALA A 214 2.30 24.74 16.33
CA ALA A 214 1.85 24.75 17.72
C ALA A 214 0.32 24.61 17.83
N GLY A 215 -0.43 25.36 17.00
CA GLY A 215 -1.89 25.25 16.94
C GLY A 215 -2.36 23.87 16.49
N LEU A 216 -1.73 23.31 15.45
CA LEU A 216 -2.06 21.98 14.95
C LEU A 216 -1.73 20.88 15.96
N TYR A 217 -0.64 21.01 16.70
CA TYR A 217 -0.30 20.12 17.80
C TYR A 217 -1.36 20.15 18.90
N ALA A 218 -1.76 21.34 19.34
CA ALA A 218 -2.79 21.51 20.37
C ALA A 218 -4.12 20.91 19.93
N PHE A 219 -4.54 21.17 18.69
CA PHE A 219 -5.74 20.59 18.11
C PHE A 219 -5.66 19.05 18.04
N THR A 220 -4.55 18.52 17.54
CA THR A 220 -4.33 17.06 17.43
C THR A 220 -4.36 16.41 18.82
N PHE A 221 -3.70 17.02 19.80
CA PHE A 221 -3.66 16.55 21.17
C PHE A 221 -5.06 16.47 21.78
N GLU A 222 -5.84 17.54 21.66
CA GLU A 222 -7.20 17.60 22.21
C GLU A 222 -8.13 16.60 21.50
N TYR A 223 -8.01 16.48 20.17
CA TYR A 223 -8.73 15.48 19.39
C TYR A 223 -8.46 14.04 19.89
N PHE A 224 -7.20 13.66 20.10
CA PHE A 224 -6.90 12.31 20.62
C PHE A 224 -7.32 12.14 22.06
N LYS A 225 -7.07 13.12 22.92
CA LYS A 225 -7.46 13.06 24.33
C LYS A 225 -8.96 12.81 24.49
N ASN A 226 -9.77 13.49 23.66
CA ASN A 226 -11.22 13.38 23.70
C ASN A 226 -11.75 12.12 23.03
N ASN A 227 -11.01 11.50 22.11
CA ASN A 227 -11.42 10.26 21.43
C ASN A 227 -10.76 8.98 22.00
N LEU A 228 -9.98 9.11 23.08
CA LEU A 228 -9.28 8.01 23.73
C LEU A 228 -10.20 7.30 24.75
N PHE A 229 -11.05 6.41 24.25
CA PHE A 229 -11.89 5.52 25.07
C PHE A 229 -11.58 4.06 24.77
N LEU A 230 -11.70 3.20 25.79
CA LEU A 230 -11.65 1.74 25.62
C LEU A 230 -12.74 1.28 24.64
N ASP A 231 -13.91 1.93 24.72
CA ASP A 231 -15.10 1.57 23.95
C ASP A 231 -15.24 2.25 22.59
N ALA A 232 -14.41 3.25 22.27
CA ALA A 232 -14.42 3.88 20.93
C ALA A 232 -14.08 2.87 19.80
N GLY A 233 -13.41 1.76 20.14
CA GLY A 233 -13.21 0.61 19.24
C GLY A 233 -14.11 -0.61 19.51
N LEU A 234 -14.92 -0.60 20.58
CA LEU A 234 -15.87 -1.66 20.95
C LEU A 234 -17.33 -1.29 20.70
N SER A 235 -17.64 -0.01 20.44
CA SER A 235 -18.88 0.36 19.76
C SER A 235 -18.80 -0.26 18.36
N LYS A 236 -19.23 -1.52 18.27
CA LYS A 236 -19.74 -2.05 17.01
C LYS A 236 -20.69 -0.97 16.55
N LYS A 237 -20.36 -0.29 15.45
CA LYS A 237 -21.43 0.25 14.61
C LYS A 237 -22.37 -0.92 14.41
N GLU A 238 -23.55 -0.85 15.01
CA GLU A 238 -24.63 -1.74 14.67
C GLU A 238 -25.04 -1.36 13.24
N ASP A 239 -24.26 -1.83 12.27
CA ASP A 239 -24.77 -1.95 10.91
C ASP A 239 -25.89 -2.99 11.03
N ILE A 240 -27.12 -2.52 10.82
CA ILE A 240 -28.29 -3.36 10.66
C ILE A 240 -27.90 -4.43 9.64
N ALA A 241 -27.73 -5.66 10.11
CA ALA A 241 -27.32 -6.76 9.26
C ALA A 241 -28.47 -7.05 8.29
N THR A 242 -28.38 -6.49 7.08
CA THR A 242 -29.26 -6.88 5.99
C THR A 242 -28.91 -8.32 5.64
N THR A 243 -29.78 -9.25 6.02
CA THR A 243 -29.64 -10.66 5.65
C THR A 243 -29.91 -10.80 4.16
N GLU A 244 -28.88 -10.61 3.34
CA GLU A 244 -28.97 -10.97 1.92
C GLU A 244 -28.98 -12.50 1.81
N ASP A 245 -30.12 -13.03 1.34
CA ASP A 245 -30.19 -14.44 0.99
C ASP A 245 -29.72 -14.67 -0.46
N LEU A 246 -28.47 -15.09 -0.59
CA LEU A 246 -27.90 -15.57 -1.86
C LEU A 246 -28.32 -17.04 -2.10
N SER A 247 -29.63 -17.31 -2.11
CA SER A 247 -30.20 -18.66 -2.29
C SER A 247 -29.94 -19.24 -3.68
N TRP A 248 -29.77 -18.38 -4.69
CA TRP A 248 -29.41 -18.78 -6.06
C TRP A 248 -28.06 -19.52 -6.15
N LEU A 249 -27.16 -19.36 -5.17
CA LEU A 249 -25.89 -20.11 -5.12
C LEU A 249 -26.06 -21.54 -4.61
N ASN A 250 -27.19 -21.88 -3.99
CA ASN A 250 -27.42 -23.21 -3.40
C ASN A 250 -27.39 -24.32 -4.46
N GLN A 251 -27.68 -23.99 -5.73
CA GLN A 251 -27.60 -24.93 -6.86
C GLN A 251 -26.19 -25.52 -7.07
N PHE A 252 -25.15 -24.88 -6.53
CA PHE A 252 -23.75 -25.33 -6.65
C PHE A 252 -23.28 -26.16 -5.44
N GLY A 253 -24.19 -26.60 -4.55
CA GLY A 253 -23.87 -27.45 -3.40
C GLY A 253 -22.80 -26.85 -2.48
N THR A 254 -21.79 -27.64 -2.11
CA THR A 254 -20.71 -27.21 -1.20
C THR A 254 -19.88 -26.05 -1.75
N LEU A 255 -19.74 -25.96 -3.07
CA LEU A 255 -19.09 -24.85 -3.76
C LEU A 255 -19.89 -23.56 -3.58
N GLY A 256 -21.21 -23.64 -3.71
CA GLY A 256 -22.13 -22.54 -3.47
C GLY A 256 -22.01 -21.97 -2.05
N THR A 257 -21.88 -22.83 -1.05
CA THR A 257 -21.67 -22.42 0.35
C THR A 257 -20.40 -21.61 0.55
N PHE A 258 -19.29 -22.03 -0.07
CA PHE A 258 -18.03 -21.28 0.01
C PHE A 258 -18.10 -19.94 -0.72
N LEU A 259 -18.65 -19.92 -1.94
CA LEU A 259 -18.86 -18.67 -2.68
C LEU A 259 -19.77 -17.69 -1.92
N LYS A 260 -20.84 -18.19 -1.29
CA LYS A 260 -21.75 -17.40 -0.46
C LYS A 260 -21.00 -16.76 0.71
N ASN A 261 -20.11 -17.52 1.36
CA ASN A 261 -19.28 -16.99 2.45
C ASN A 261 -18.29 -15.94 1.95
N ASP A 262 -17.64 -16.15 0.81
CA ASP A 262 -16.71 -15.18 0.23
C ASP A 262 -17.40 -13.87 -0.19
N ILE A 263 -18.56 -13.95 -0.86
CA ILE A 263 -19.33 -12.77 -1.26
C ILE A 263 -19.79 -11.99 -0.01
N LYS A 264 -20.29 -12.69 1.01
CA LYS A 264 -20.66 -12.06 2.28
C LYS A 264 -19.45 -11.43 2.99
N LEU A 265 -18.29 -12.08 2.96
CA LEU A 265 -17.05 -11.54 3.52
C LEU A 265 -16.63 -10.25 2.81
N ILE A 266 -16.72 -10.23 1.48
CA ILE A 266 -16.41 -9.05 0.66
C ILE A 266 -17.40 -7.92 0.96
N LYS A 267 -18.70 -8.20 1.00
CA LYS A 267 -19.75 -7.19 1.24
C LYS A 267 -19.81 -6.67 2.68
N ARG A 268 -19.35 -7.43 3.68
CA ARG A 268 -19.48 -7.03 5.09
C ARG A 268 -18.26 -6.26 5.61
N ASN A 269 -17.06 -6.55 5.12
CA ASN A 269 -15.83 -6.07 5.76
C ASN A 269 -15.18 -4.91 5.00
N LYS A 270 -14.84 -3.81 5.70
CA LYS A 270 -14.20 -2.62 5.11
C LYS A 270 -12.93 -2.99 4.34
N ARG A 271 -12.06 -3.83 4.91
CA ARG A 271 -10.81 -4.26 4.29
C ARG A 271 -11.03 -4.98 2.96
N SER A 272 -11.99 -5.92 2.92
CA SER A 272 -12.27 -6.70 1.72
C SER A 272 -12.93 -5.86 0.64
N LYS A 273 -13.81 -4.90 0.99
CA LYS A 273 -14.32 -3.88 0.05
C LYS A 273 -13.19 -3.04 -0.55
N THR A 274 -12.27 -2.54 0.27
CA THR A 274 -11.12 -1.77 -0.22
C THR A 274 -10.28 -2.60 -1.20
N THR A 275 -10.09 -3.91 -0.93
CA THR A 275 -9.43 -4.81 -1.88
C THR A 275 -10.15 -4.89 -3.22
N ILE A 276 -11.48 -4.97 -3.26
CA ILE A 276 -12.24 -4.92 -4.53
C ILE A 276 -12.02 -3.60 -5.26
N VAL A 277 -12.09 -2.47 -4.56
CA VAL A 277 -11.85 -1.15 -5.16
C VAL A 277 -10.44 -1.08 -5.74
N MET A 278 -9.43 -1.58 -5.02
CA MET A 278 -8.07 -1.69 -5.52
C MET A 278 -8.00 -2.60 -6.76
N SER A 279 -8.72 -3.71 -6.80
CA SER A 279 -8.80 -4.57 -7.99
C SER A 279 -9.42 -3.86 -9.19
N VAL A 280 -10.36 -2.93 -8.99
CA VAL A 280 -10.91 -2.08 -10.05
C VAL A 280 -9.87 -1.05 -10.51
N VAL A 281 -9.07 -0.48 -9.61
CA VAL A 281 -7.97 0.46 -9.97
C VAL A 281 -6.98 -0.20 -10.94
N PHE A 282 -6.74 -1.51 -10.82
CA PHE A 282 -5.88 -2.25 -11.75
C PHE A 282 -6.39 -2.24 -13.20
N LEU A 283 -7.69 -2.03 -13.44
CA LEU A 283 -8.22 -1.86 -14.81
C LEU A 283 -7.60 -0.64 -15.48
N PHE A 284 -7.31 0.43 -14.73
CA PHE A 284 -6.71 1.66 -15.26
C PHE A 284 -5.19 1.57 -15.41
N TYR A 285 -4.57 0.52 -14.88
CA TYR A 285 -3.12 0.33 -14.97
C TYR A 285 -2.64 0.21 -16.43
N GLY A 286 -3.47 -0.36 -17.30
CA GLY A 286 -3.20 -0.46 -18.74
C GLY A 286 -3.05 0.88 -19.45
N LEU A 287 -3.67 1.97 -18.96
CA LEU A 287 -3.59 3.29 -19.58
C LEU A 287 -2.15 3.83 -19.61
N ILE A 288 -1.34 3.47 -18.62
CA ILE A 288 0.07 3.88 -18.51
C ILE A 288 0.91 3.24 -19.63
N PHE A 289 0.60 1.99 -20.00
CA PHE A 289 1.40 1.21 -20.94
C PHE A 289 0.87 1.28 -22.37
N PHE A 290 -0.45 1.17 -22.56
CA PHE A 290 -1.04 1.13 -23.90
C PHE A 290 -1.06 2.51 -24.58
N GLY A 291 -1.05 3.60 -23.81
CA GLY A 291 -0.95 4.96 -24.34
C GLY A 291 0.48 5.43 -24.68
N ASN A 292 1.51 4.67 -24.32
CA ASN A 292 2.91 5.09 -24.43
C ASN A 292 3.64 4.32 -25.54
N MET A 293 3.91 4.99 -26.67
CA MET A 293 4.56 4.40 -27.84
C MET A 293 6.03 3.99 -27.62
N HIS A 294 6.70 4.51 -26.58
CA HIS A 294 8.10 4.22 -26.29
C HIS A 294 8.30 2.99 -25.38
N GLN A 295 7.22 2.34 -24.94
CA GLN A 295 7.33 1.18 -24.05
C GLN A 295 7.79 -0.08 -24.81
N PRO A 296 8.67 -0.90 -24.20
CA PRO A 296 9.04 -2.18 -24.78
C PRO A 296 7.79 -3.05 -25.03
N PRO A 297 7.69 -3.79 -26.15
CA PRO A 297 6.53 -4.64 -26.45
C PRO A 297 6.20 -5.64 -25.33
N VAL A 298 7.20 -6.14 -24.62
CA VAL A 298 7.06 -7.05 -23.48
C VAL A 298 6.27 -6.42 -22.33
N MET A 299 6.32 -5.10 -22.15
CA MET A 299 5.52 -4.41 -21.13
C MET A 299 4.03 -4.37 -21.47
N GLN A 300 3.64 -4.61 -22.73
CA GLN A 300 2.23 -4.67 -23.10
C GLN A 300 1.55 -5.93 -22.55
N ILE A 301 2.23 -7.10 -22.59
CA ILE A 301 1.67 -8.32 -22.01
C ILE A 301 1.62 -8.24 -20.47
N PHE A 302 2.58 -7.56 -19.86
CA PHE A 302 2.55 -7.22 -18.44
C PHE A 302 1.27 -6.43 -18.11
N ALA A 303 0.98 -5.39 -18.87
CA ALA A 303 -0.23 -4.60 -18.70
C ALA A 303 -1.50 -5.44 -18.85
N GLY A 304 -1.59 -6.31 -19.87
CA GLY A 304 -2.74 -7.20 -20.07
C GLY A 304 -3.02 -8.15 -18.90
N ILE A 305 -1.97 -8.69 -18.28
CA ILE A 305 -2.06 -9.55 -17.10
C ILE A 305 -2.53 -8.77 -15.88
N PHE A 306 -2.05 -7.54 -15.68
CA PHE A 306 -2.45 -6.72 -14.55
C PHE A 306 -3.89 -6.21 -14.69
N VAL A 307 -4.29 -5.77 -15.87
CA VAL A 307 -5.64 -5.29 -16.16
C VAL A 307 -6.67 -6.39 -15.92
N SER A 308 -6.44 -7.60 -16.41
CA SER A 308 -7.36 -8.73 -16.20
C SER A 308 -7.24 -9.36 -14.79
N GLY A 309 -6.07 -9.26 -14.14
CA GLY A 309 -5.72 -9.99 -12.93
C GLY A 309 -5.81 -9.21 -11.62
N GLY A 310 -6.34 -7.98 -11.60
CA GLY A 310 -6.36 -7.14 -10.40
C GLY A 310 -6.96 -7.82 -9.16
N PHE A 311 -8.05 -8.59 -9.34
CA PHE A 311 -8.65 -9.36 -8.25
C PHE A 311 -7.75 -10.52 -7.78
N LEU A 312 -7.12 -11.22 -8.71
CA LEU A 312 -6.19 -12.31 -8.42
C LEU A 312 -5.00 -11.83 -7.58
N PHE A 313 -4.42 -10.68 -7.93
CA PHE A 313 -3.25 -10.15 -7.22
C PHE A 313 -3.59 -9.56 -5.85
N VAL A 314 -4.71 -8.85 -5.71
CA VAL A 314 -5.01 -8.15 -4.45
C VAL A 314 -5.85 -9.01 -3.50
N PHE A 315 -6.79 -9.83 -3.99
CA PHE A 315 -7.60 -10.71 -3.15
C PHE A 315 -7.04 -12.14 -3.13
N GLY A 316 -6.76 -12.71 -4.31
CA GLY A 316 -6.36 -14.11 -4.44
C GLY A 316 -5.09 -14.45 -3.64
N GLN A 317 -4.09 -13.57 -3.65
CA GLN A 317 -2.82 -13.76 -2.93
C GLN A 317 -2.97 -14.02 -1.42
N PHE A 318 -4.07 -13.57 -0.83
CA PHE A 318 -4.37 -13.72 0.59
C PHE A 318 -5.34 -14.86 0.89
N VAL A 319 -5.71 -15.71 -0.07
CA VAL A 319 -6.37 -16.98 0.24
C VAL A 319 -5.33 -17.93 0.86
N PRO A 320 -5.55 -18.60 2.01
CA PRO A 320 -6.78 -18.71 2.80
C PRO A 320 -6.87 -17.73 3.99
N SER A 321 -5.98 -16.73 4.08
CA SER A 321 -5.90 -15.77 5.19
C SER A 321 -7.18 -14.96 5.42
N TRP A 322 -7.98 -14.72 4.37
CA TRP A 322 -9.32 -14.14 4.50
C TRP A 322 -10.23 -14.95 5.42
N ASP A 323 -10.08 -16.28 5.43
CA ASP A 323 -10.88 -17.21 6.24
C ASP A 323 -10.29 -17.41 7.66
N SER A 324 -9.19 -16.71 8.02
CA SER A 324 -8.41 -16.98 9.23
C SER A 324 -9.21 -16.98 10.53
N SER A 325 -10.26 -16.17 10.65
CA SER A 325 -11.08 -16.07 11.87
C SER A 325 -11.89 -17.34 12.16
N TYR A 326 -12.32 -18.07 11.14
CA TYR A 326 -13.12 -19.30 11.26
C TYR A 326 -12.43 -20.52 10.65
N TYR A 327 -11.17 -20.38 10.21
CA TYR A 327 -10.40 -21.45 9.59
C TYR A 327 -10.34 -22.70 10.47
N GLN A 328 -10.22 -22.54 11.79
CA GLN A 328 -10.19 -23.67 12.73
C GLN A 328 -11.49 -24.49 12.67
N LEU A 329 -12.64 -23.81 12.70
CA LEU A 329 -13.94 -24.46 12.57
C LEU A 329 -14.07 -25.15 11.21
N MET A 330 -13.69 -24.48 10.13
CA MET A 330 -13.70 -25.07 8.78
C MET A 330 -12.87 -26.37 8.72
N MET A 331 -11.76 -26.42 9.44
CA MET A 331 -10.85 -27.56 9.49
C MET A 331 -11.30 -28.72 10.38
N THR A 332 -12.34 -28.53 11.20
CA THR A 332 -13.01 -29.61 11.97
C THR A 332 -14.22 -30.17 11.24
N GLN A 333 -14.78 -29.44 10.28
CA GLN A 333 -15.87 -29.93 9.45
C GLN A 333 -15.39 -30.96 8.42
N ASN A 334 -16.28 -31.85 7.99
CA ASN A 334 -16.01 -32.83 6.94
C ASN A 334 -16.07 -32.17 5.54
N ILE A 335 -15.16 -31.23 5.28
CA ILE A 335 -15.09 -30.52 4.01
C ILE A 335 -13.80 -30.90 3.27
N PRO A 336 -13.89 -31.49 2.07
CA PRO A 336 -12.70 -31.79 1.29
C PRO A 336 -11.99 -30.50 0.86
N TYR A 337 -10.67 -30.44 1.08
CA TYR A 337 -9.83 -29.33 0.62
C TYR A 337 -9.98 -29.07 -0.88
N ARG A 338 -10.24 -30.11 -1.67
CA ARG A 338 -10.54 -29.99 -3.10
C ARG A 338 -11.71 -29.04 -3.38
N GLY A 339 -12.80 -29.15 -2.61
CA GLY A 339 -13.97 -28.29 -2.75
C GLY A 339 -13.63 -26.84 -2.41
N TYR A 340 -12.88 -26.62 -1.33
CA TYR A 340 -12.40 -25.31 -0.92
C TYR A 340 -11.52 -24.64 -2.01
N ILE A 341 -10.50 -25.35 -2.50
CA ILE A 341 -9.59 -24.84 -3.55
C ILE A 341 -10.36 -24.53 -4.82
N THR A 342 -11.30 -25.41 -5.20
CA THR A 342 -12.14 -25.24 -6.39
C THR A 342 -13.03 -24.00 -6.29
N SER A 343 -13.64 -23.76 -5.11
CA SER A 343 -14.45 -22.54 -4.89
C SER A 343 -13.61 -21.27 -5.02
N LYS A 344 -12.41 -21.23 -4.42
CA LYS A 344 -11.53 -20.06 -4.48
C LYS A 344 -11.02 -19.81 -5.90
N TRP A 345 -10.71 -20.88 -6.64
CA TRP A 345 -10.34 -20.79 -8.04
C TRP A 345 -11.49 -20.21 -8.89
N TRP A 346 -12.71 -20.73 -8.76
CA TRP A 346 -13.87 -20.20 -9.48
C TRP A 346 -14.13 -18.74 -9.18
N LEU A 347 -13.96 -18.32 -7.93
CA LEU A 347 -14.10 -16.92 -7.55
C LEU A 347 -13.08 -16.04 -8.28
N ILE A 348 -11.83 -16.48 -8.40
CA ILE A 348 -10.79 -15.80 -9.19
C ILE A 348 -11.15 -15.80 -10.68
N VAL A 349 -11.64 -16.91 -11.23
CA VAL A 349 -12.04 -17.02 -12.64
C VAL A 349 -13.16 -16.05 -12.97
N ILE A 350 -14.24 -16.03 -12.19
CA ILE A 350 -15.38 -15.13 -12.38
C ILE A 350 -14.92 -13.68 -12.31
N ALA A 351 -14.11 -13.32 -11.31
CA ALA A 351 -13.60 -11.96 -11.19
C ALA A 351 -12.71 -11.56 -12.37
N THR A 352 -11.85 -12.46 -12.85
CA THR A 352 -10.97 -12.23 -14.01
C THR A 352 -11.79 -12.03 -15.30
N LEU A 353 -12.85 -12.81 -15.49
CA LEU A 353 -13.77 -12.65 -16.62
C LEU A 353 -14.50 -11.30 -16.57
N VAL A 354 -15.05 -10.93 -15.41
CA VAL A 354 -15.69 -9.62 -15.22
C VAL A 354 -14.70 -8.48 -15.49
N SER A 355 -13.48 -8.54 -14.96
CA SER A 355 -12.44 -7.56 -15.25
C SER A 355 -12.10 -7.47 -16.74
N THR A 356 -12.06 -8.60 -17.45
CA THR A 356 -11.77 -8.64 -18.90
C THR A 356 -12.90 -8.03 -19.73
N ILE A 357 -14.16 -8.24 -19.32
CA ILE A 357 -15.33 -7.60 -19.95
C ILE A 357 -15.31 -6.09 -19.69
N LEU A 358 -15.06 -5.68 -18.45
CA LEU A 358 -14.95 -4.26 -18.10
C LEU A 358 -13.79 -3.58 -18.84
N ALA A 359 -12.70 -4.30 -19.09
CA ALA A 359 -11.57 -3.81 -19.88
C ALA A 359 -11.86 -3.68 -21.40
N SER A 360 -13.09 -3.95 -21.86
CA SER A 360 -13.49 -3.74 -23.26
C SER A 360 -13.31 -2.31 -23.75
N PHE A 361 -13.32 -1.30 -22.88
CA PHE A 361 -13.03 0.08 -23.29
C PHE A 361 -11.61 0.24 -23.87
N TYR A 362 -10.67 -0.67 -23.61
CA TYR A 362 -9.36 -0.64 -24.28
C TYR A 362 -9.43 -0.91 -25.79
N LEU A 363 -10.57 -1.32 -26.33
CA LEU A 363 -10.81 -1.36 -27.77
C LEU A 363 -10.62 0.00 -28.45
N PHE A 364 -10.75 1.12 -27.73
CA PHE A 364 -10.42 2.46 -28.25
C PHE A 364 -8.93 2.58 -28.67
N TYR A 365 -8.04 1.81 -28.06
CA TYR A 365 -6.61 1.75 -28.42
C TYR A 365 -6.31 0.71 -29.52
N GLY A 366 -7.34 0.05 -30.05
CA GLY A 366 -7.24 -0.94 -31.12
C GLY A 366 -7.42 -2.39 -30.67
N TRP A 367 -7.74 -3.24 -31.65
CA TRP A 367 -8.04 -4.66 -31.44
C TRP A 367 -6.88 -5.45 -30.82
N GLN A 368 -5.63 -5.16 -31.23
CA GLN A 368 -4.44 -5.82 -30.70
C GLN A 368 -4.29 -5.61 -29.19
N THR A 369 -4.61 -4.41 -28.69
CA THR A 369 -4.56 -4.09 -27.26
C THR A 369 -5.55 -4.93 -26.47
N TYR A 370 -6.77 -5.07 -26.98
CA TYR A 370 -7.78 -5.91 -26.32
C TYR A 370 -7.41 -7.39 -26.35
N LEU A 371 -6.84 -7.89 -27.45
CA LEU A 371 -6.32 -9.27 -27.53
C LEU A 371 -5.24 -9.54 -26.48
N ILE A 372 -4.33 -8.59 -26.23
CA ILE A 372 -3.31 -8.72 -25.18
C ILE A 372 -3.96 -8.90 -23.80
N ILE A 373 -5.04 -8.16 -23.52
CA ILE A 373 -5.79 -8.29 -22.26
C ILE A 373 -6.47 -9.65 -22.16
N VAL A 374 -7.10 -10.13 -23.23
CA VAL A 374 -7.74 -11.45 -23.29
C VAL A 374 -6.72 -12.57 -23.05
N VAL A 375 -5.55 -12.50 -23.70
CA VAL A 375 -4.45 -13.46 -23.50
C VAL A 375 -3.94 -13.41 -22.07
N GLY A 376 -3.79 -12.21 -21.50
CA GLY A 376 -3.48 -12.03 -20.08
C GLY A 376 -4.51 -12.67 -19.16
N ALA A 377 -5.80 -12.59 -19.49
CA ALA A 377 -6.89 -13.20 -18.73
C ALA A 377 -6.82 -14.73 -18.77
N ILE A 378 -6.58 -15.31 -19.95
CA ILE A 378 -6.38 -16.76 -20.13
C ILE A 378 -5.19 -17.25 -19.29
N TYR A 379 -4.07 -16.53 -19.33
CA TYR A 379 -2.91 -16.84 -18.50
C TYR A 379 -3.21 -16.70 -17.01
N ASN A 380 -3.98 -15.69 -16.60
CA ASN A 380 -4.37 -15.49 -15.21
C ASN A 380 -5.22 -16.65 -14.67
N ILE A 381 -6.23 -17.06 -15.44
CA ILE A 381 -7.10 -18.19 -15.14
C ILE A 381 -6.31 -19.50 -15.10
N GLY A 382 -5.41 -19.70 -16.07
CA GLY A 382 -4.72 -20.95 -16.31
C GLY A 382 -3.47 -21.19 -15.49
N VAL A 383 -2.68 -20.17 -15.16
CA VAL A 383 -1.38 -20.33 -14.48
C VAL A 383 -1.34 -19.53 -13.18
N ASN A 384 -1.64 -18.23 -13.22
CA ASN A 384 -1.48 -17.39 -12.04
C ASN A 384 -2.43 -17.78 -10.90
N SER A 385 -3.66 -18.21 -11.22
CA SER A 385 -4.63 -18.68 -10.22
C SER A 385 -4.08 -19.86 -9.42
N HIS A 386 -3.44 -20.83 -10.10
CA HIS A 386 -2.81 -21.98 -9.48
C HIS A 386 -1.63 -21.58 -8.59
N LEU A 387 -0.75 -20.70 -9.08
CA LEU A 387 0.40 -20.23 -8.31
C LEU A 387 -0.02 -19.39 -7.10
N VAL A 388 -1.13 -18.65 -7.21
CA VAL A 388 -1.72 -17.90 -6.11
C VAL A 388 -2.26 -18.85 -5.04
N LEU A 389 -3.06 -19.83 -5.44
CA LEU A 389 -3.60 -20.83 -4.51
C LEU A 389 -2.48 -21.65 -3.85
N LEU A 390 -1.46 -22.05 -4.61
CA LEU A 390 -0.28 -22.72 -4.06
C LEU A 390 0.46 -21.83 -3.05
N GLY A 391 0.66 -20.55 -3.37
CA GLY A 391 1.26 -19.58 -2.46
C GLY A 391 0.45 -19.40 -1.17
N GLY A 392 -0.87 -19.52 -1.27
CA GLY A 392 -1.79 -19.51 -0.15
C GLY A 392 -1.51 -20.58 0.90
N ALA A 393 -1.09 -21.77 0.49
CA ALA A 393 -0.71 -22.85 1.41
C ALA A 393 0.44 -22.47 2.35
N PHE A 394 1.28 -21.52 1.94
CA PHE A 394 2.39 -21.01 2.72
C PHE A 394 2.03 -19.72 3.48
N THR A 395 0.96 -19.02 3.12
CA THR A 395 0.56 -17.76 3.75
C THR A 395 -0.10 -17.97 5.12
N LYS A 396 0.71 -17.87 6.18
CA LYS A 396 0.32 -18.13 7.58
C LYS A 396 0.06 -16.85 8.37
N THR A 397 -0.55 -15.87 7.74
CA THR A 397 -0.76 -14.54 8.35
C THR A 397 -2.24 -14.25 8.49
N PRO A 398 -2.78 -14.16 9.72
CA PRO A 398 -4.20 -13.83 9.89
C PRO A 398 -4.47 -12.41 9.39
N ILE A 399 -5.67 -12.22 8.84
CA ILE A 399 -6.16 -10.93 8.36
C ILE A 399 -7.20 -10.44 9.34
N ASP A 400 -6.95 -9.27 9.92
CA ASP A 400 -7.99 -8.55 10.64
C ASP A 400 -8.93 -7.88 9.62
N LEU A 401 -10.18 -8.33 9.61
CA LEU A 401 -11.23 -7.85 8.70
C LEU A 401 -11.80 -6.47 9.12
N SER A 402 -11.61 -6.09 10.39
CA SER A 402 -12.12 -4.83 10.96
C SER A 402 -11.17 -3.66 10.76
N ASN A 403 -9.87 -3.93 10.64
CA ASN A 403 -8.85 -2.91 10.38
C ASN A 403 -8.64 -2.69 8.87
N ALA A 404 -8.81 -1.46 8.42
CA ALA A 404 -8.56 -1.04 7.02
C ALA A 404 -7.06 -0.88 6.70
N GLY A 405 -6.17 -1.30 7.61
CA GLY A 405 -4.73 -1.30 7.36
C GLY A 405 -4.44 -2.06 6.06
N GLY A 406 -3.84 -1.37 5.09
CA GLY A 406 -3.53 -1.93 3.78
C GLY A 406 -2.66 -3.18 3.88
N ALA A 407 -2.48 -3.87 2.76
CA ALA A 407 -1.63 -5.06 2.61
C ALA A 407 -0.20 -4.92 3.21
N PHE A 408 0.26 -3.68 3.43
CA PHE A 408 1.55 -3.34 4.05
C PHE A 408 1.51 -3.03 5.56
N GLY A 409 0.34 -2.80 6.15
CA GLY A 409 0.17 -2.48 7.57
C GLY A 409 0.30 -3.69 8.49
N ASP A 410 -0.04 -4.88 7.99
CA ASP A 410 0.18 -6.13 8.71
C ASP A 410 1.62 -6.57 8.54
N LYS A 411 2.45 -6.23 9.55
CA LYS A 411 3.88 -6.54 9.71
C LYS A 411 4.25 -8.04 9.70
N LYS A 412 3.41 -8.91 9.13
CA LYS A 412 3.54 -10.37 9.19
C LYS A 412 3.57 -11.05 7.81
N ALA A 413 3.21 -10.35 6.72
CA ALA A 413 3.00 -10.92 5.38
C ALA A 413 4.27 -11.27 4.55
N PHE A 414 5.46 -11.28 5.14
CA PHE A 414 6.66 -11.72 4.40
C PHE A 414 6.85 -13.24 4.56
N ASN A 415 6.48 -13.98 3.53
CA ASN A 415 6.86 -15.38 3.37
C ASN A 415 7.74 -15.51 2.13
N VAL A 416 9.00 -15.92 2.32
CA VAL A 416 9.99 -16.16 1.26
C VAL A 416 9.44 -17.12 0.20
N ASN A 417 8.70 -18.16 0.59
CA ASN A 417 8.10 -19.09 -0.36
C ASN A 417 6.98 -18.42 -1.17
N SER A 418 6.16 -17.58 -0.55
CA SER A 418 5.11 -16.83 -1.26
C SER A 418 5.70 -15.76 -2.20
N MET A 419 6.85 -15.17 -1.83
CA MET A 419 7.61 -14.24 -2.68
C MET A 419 8.30 -14.94 -3.85
N LEU A 420 8.92 -16.10 -3.62
CA LEU A 420 9.47 -16.91 -4.71
C LEU A 420 8.37 -17.34 -5.68
N LEU A 421 7.19 -17.70 -5.16
CA LEU A 421 6.03 -18.02 -5.98
C LEU A 421 5.40 -16.79 -6.67
N SER A 422 5.74 -15.55 -6.30
CA SER A 422 5.31 -14.36 -7.05
C SER A 422 6.18 -14.07 -8.27
N LEU A 423 7.44 -14.52 -8.30
CA LEU A 423 8.33 -14.31 -9.45
C LEU A 423 7.79 -14.98 -10.72
N PRO A 424 7.44 -16.28 -10.75
CA PRO A 424 6.90 -16.90 -11.96
C PRO A 424 5.60 -16.26 -12.46
N LYS A 425 4.77 -15.72 -11.55
CA LYS A 425 3.49 -15.09 -11.95
C LYS A 425 3.67 -13.91 -12.88
N ILE A 426 4.76 -13.16 -12.69
CA ILE A 426 5.08 -11.95 -13.43
C ILE A 426 6.08 -12.24 -14.54
N PHE A 427 7.16 -12.97 -14.25
CA PHE A 427 8.27 -13.14 -15.21
C PHE A 427 8.00 -14.21 -16.26
N LEU A 428 7.36 -15.33 -15.91
CA LEU A 428 7.10 -16.40 -16.88
C LEU A 428 6.32 -15.93 -18.13
N PRO A 429 5.21 -15.17 -18.03
CA PRO A 429 4.51 -14.72 -19.22
C PRO A 429 5.31 -13.69 -20.02
N LEU A 430 6.15 -12.87 -19.36
CA LEU A 430 7.04 -11.94 -20.03
C LEU A 430 8.11 -12.66 -20.83
N ILE A 431 8.70 -13.72 -20.24
CA ILE A 431 9.69 -14.56 -20.91
C ILE A 431 9.05 -15.27 -22.10
N LEU A 432 7.87 -15.88 -21.94
CA LEU A 432 7.16 -16.55 -23.04
C LEU A 432 6.85 -15.58 -24.19
N TYR A 433 6.38 -14.38 -23.87
CA TYR A 433 6.10 -13.36 -24.87
C TYR A 433 7.38 -12.88 -25.56
N TRP A 434 8.44 -12.61 -24.79
CA TRP A 434 9.74 -12.20 -25.31
C TRP A 434 10.38 -13.27 -26.22
N VAL A 435 10.30 -14.55 -25.85
CA VAL A 435 10.71 -15.67 -26.70
C VAL A 435 9.94 -15.65 -28.02
N GLY A 436 8.61 -15.51 -27.98
CA GLY A 436 7.81 -15.43 -29.20
C GLY A 436 8.14 -14.23 -30.09
N LEU A 437 8.46 -13.08 -29.48
CA LEU A 437 8.95 -11.91 -30.23
C LEU A 437 10.31 -12.16 -30.91
N HIS A 438 11.19 -12.94 -30.27
CA HIS A 438 12.53 -13.19 -30.82
C HIS A 438 12.52 -14.20 -31.97
N PHE A 439 11.65 -15.21 -31.90
CA PHE A 439 11.55 -16.27 -32.92
C PHE A 439 10.50 -15.99 -34.00
N GLY A 440 9.80 -14.86 -33.92
CA GLY A 440 8.71 -14.55 -34.84
C GLY A 440 8.14 -13.16 -34.65
N ASP A 441 6.86 -13.08 -34.32
CA ASP A 441 6.11 -11.83 -34.23
C ASP A 441 5.33 -11.71 -32.91
N LYS A 442 4.62 -10.58 -32.76
CA LYS A 442 3.74 -10.35 -31.59
C LYS A 442 2.69 -11.44 -31.45
N THR A 443 2.20 -11.99 -32.56
CA THR A 443 1.15 -13.02 -32.58
C THR A 443 1.66 -14.32 -31.98
N ILE A 444 2.85 -14.77 -32.36
CA ILE A 444 3.49 -15.97 -31.80
C ILE A 444 3.74 -15.79 -30.30
N GLY A 445 4.19 -14.61 -29.87
CA GLY A 445 4.30 -14.27 -28.45
C GLY A 445 2.97 -14.42 -27.69
N LEU A 446 1.87 -13.92 -28.25
CA LEU A 446 0.54 -14.06 -27.67
C LEU A 446 0.08 -15.51 -27.61
N VAL A 447 0.32 -16.29 -28.67
CA VAL A 447 -0.05 -17.71 -28.75
C VAL A 447 0.71 -18.52 -27.70
N LEU A 448 1.99 -18.26 -27.46
CA LEU A 448 2.75 -18.94 -26.41
C LEU A 448 2.19 -18.68 -25.01
N VAL A 449 1.85 -17.42 -24.70
CA VAL A 449 1.27 -17.06 -23.40
C VAL A 449 -0.14 -17.64 -23.23
N ALA A 450 -0.97 -17.53 -24.27
CA ALA A 450 -2.31 -18.13 -24.28
C ALA A 450 -2.24 -19.66 -24.13
N GLY A 451 -1.33 -20.30 -24.86
CA GLY A 451 -1.09 -21.75 -24.81
C GLY A 451 -0.69 -22.21 -23.42
N ALA A 452 0.20 -21.49 -22.74
CA ALA A 452 0.54 -21.79 -21.34
C ALA A 452 -0.67 -21.68 -20.41
N GLY A 453 -1.52 -20.66 -20.59
CA GLY A 453 -2.78 -20.52 -19.86
C GLY A 453 -3.75 -21.69 -20.11
N VAL A 454 -3.97 -22.06 -21.38
CA VAL A 454 -4.84 -23.17 -21.76
C VAL A 454 -4.31 -24.49 -21.20
N LEU A 455 -3.02 -24.77 -21.31
CA LEU A 455 -2.40 -25.96 -20.72
C LEU A 455 -2.58 -26.00 -19.21
N GLY A 456 -2.40 -24.86 -18.53
CA GLY A 456 -2.64 -24.76 -17.09
C GLY A 456 -4.09 -25.05 -16.71
N PHE A 457 -5.06 -24.63 -17.53
CA PHE A 457 -6.47 -24.98 -17.36
C PHE A 457 -6.75 -26.48 -17.60
N ILE A 458 -6.18 -27.07 -18.65
CA ILE A 458 -6.32 -28.51 -18.96
C ILE A 458 -5.76 -29.36 -17.82
N PHE A 459 -4.58 -29.01 -17.29
CA PHE A 459 -3.94 -29.74 -16.21
C PHE A 459 -4.42 -29.34 -14.81
N LYS A 460 -5.48 -28.54 -14.69
CA LYS A 460 -6.06 -28.06 -13.43
C LYS A 460 -6.18 -29.17 -12.41
N ASP A 461 -6.69 -30.34 -12.81
CA ASP A 461 -6.99 -31.38 -11.84
C ASP A 461 -5.73 -31.99 -11.20
N LYS A 462 -4.65 -32.14 -11.97
CA LYS A 462 -3.34 -32.59 -11.48
C LYS A 462 -2.74 -31.54 -10.55
N VAL A 463 -2.78 -30.27 -10.95
CA VAL A 463 -2.25 -29.15 -10.16
C VAL A 463 -3.00 -29.01 -8.84
N PHE A 464 -4.33 -29.12 -8.85
CA PHE A 464 -5.13 -29.06 -7.63
C PHE A 464 -4.82 -30.20 -6.67
N SER A 465 -4.48 -31.39 -7.15
CA SER A 465 -4.07 -32.51 -6.28
C SER A 465 -2.74 -32.22 -5.58
N LEU A 466 -1.80 -31.55 -6.28
CA LEU A 466 -0.54 -31.09 -5.69
C LEU A 466 -0.78 -29.99 -4.64
N ILE A 467 -1.64 -29.01 -4.96
CA ILE A 467 -2.02 -27.94 -4.02
C ILE A 467 -2.71 -28.53 -2.79
N GLU A 468 -3.67 -29.43 -2.99
CA GLU A 468 -4.38 -30.11 -1.90
C GLU A 468 -3.42 -30.86 -0.96
N LYS A 469 -2.47 -31.61 -1.52
CA LYS A 469 -1.45 -32.31 -0.72
C LYS A 469 -0.65 -31.31 0.13
N ARG A 470 -0.28 -30.15 -0.45
CA ARG A 470 0.43 -29.11 0.28
C ARG A 470 -0.41 -28.49 1.39
N TYR A 471 -1.68 -28.18 1.14
CA TYR A 471 -2.60 -27.66 2.15
C TYR A 471 -2.80 -28.63 3.32
N LYS A 472 -2.85 -29.94 3.05
CA LYS A 472 -2.91 -30.97 4.10
C LYS A 472 -1.66 -30.98 4.97
N ILE A 473 -0.47 -30.90 4.36
CA ILE A 473 0.81 -30.83 5.09
C ILE A 473 0.87 -29.58 5.97
N GLU A 474 0.48 -28.43 5.43
CA GLU A 474 0.59 -27.14 6.12
C GLU A 474 -0.58 -26.88 7.11
N LYS A 475 -1.60 -27.75 7.17
CA LYS A 475 -2.86 -27.58 7.92
C LYS A 475 -2.63 -27.12 9.36
N TYR A 476 -1.88 -27.89 10.15
CA TYR A 476 -1.72 -27.64 11.58
C TYR A 476 -0.89 -26.39 11.87
N SER A 477 0.14 -26.15 11.08
CA SER A 477 0.95 -24.94 11.22
C SER A 477 0.16 -23.68 10.85
N THR A 478 -0.75 -23.76 9.88
CA THR A 478 -1.66 -22.67 9.50
C THR A 478 -2.69 -22.41 10.59
N ILE A 479 -3.29 -23.45 11.16
CA ILE A 479 -4.22 -23.34 12.31
C ILE A 479 -3.55 -22.66 13.50
N SER A 480 -2.33 -23.08 13.83
CA SER A 480 -1.54 -22.50 14.93
C SER A 480 -1.25 -21.02 14.67
N ALA A 481 -0.84 -20.67 13.45
CA ALA A 481 -0.54 -19.29 13.09
C ALA A 481 -1.78 -18.38 13.12
N TYR A 482 -2.94 -18.85 12.66
CA TYR A 482 -4.19 -18.07 12.71
C TYR A 482 -4.77 -17.92 14.12
N LYS A 483 -4.39 -18.79 15.06
CA LYS A 483 -4.76 -18.64 16.49
C LYS A 483 -4.06 -17.45 17.15
N GLN A 484 -2.90 -17.03 16.65
CA GLN A 484 -2.07 -16.00 17.26
C GLN A 484 -2.60 -14.60 16.95
N LYS A 485 -3.57 -14.14 17.76
CA LYS A 485 -3.96 -12.73 17.85
C LYS A 485 -2.95 -11.99 18.73
N ASN A 486 -1.87 -11.51 18.13
CA ASN A 486 -1.01 -10.48 18.73
C ASN A 486 -1.33 -9.14 18.12
#